data_AF-A0AA41S4V5-F1
#
_entry.id   AF-A0AA41S4V5-F1
#
_cell.length_a   1.000
_cell.length_b   1.000
_cell.length_c   1.000
_cell.angle_alpha   90.00
_cell.angle_beta   90.00
_cell.angle_gamma   90.00
#
_symmetry.space_group_name_H-M   'P 1'
#
loop_
_entity.id
_entity.type
_entity.pdbx_description
1 polymer ?
#
loop_
_entity_poly.entity_id
_entity_poly.type
_entity_poly.pdbx_seq_one_letter_code
_entity_poly.pdbx_strand_id
1 'polypeptide(L)'
;LEILAFPCNQFGGQEPGNNEQIVEFACTRFKAEYPIFDKVDVNGENTAPVYKFLKSSKGGFLGDSIKWNFSKFLVDKEGHVVDRYAPTTSPLSIEKDIKKVLGVSA
;
A
#
# COMPACT_ATOMS: atom_id res chain seq x y z
N LEU A 1 -9.25 -1.40 -12.00
CA LEU A 1 -8.10 -1.50 -11.07
C LEU A 1 -7.98 -0.14 -10.44
N GLU A 2 -7.96 -0.06 -9.12
CA GLU A 2 -7.71 1.19 -8.41
C GLU A 2 -6.43 1.03 -7.57
N ILE A 3 -5.61 2.07 -7.54
CA ILE A 3 -4.42 2.13 -6.69
C ILE A 3 -4.74 3.11 -5.56
N LEU A 4 -4.52 2.71 -4.31
CA LEU A 4 -4.75 3.54 -3.14
C LEU A 4 -3.42 3.77 -2.44
N ALA A 5 -2.96 5.01 -2.39
CA ALA A 5 -1.67 5.36 -1.78
C ALA A 5 -1.87 5.96 -0.39
N PHE A 6 -1.22 5.36 0.61
CA PHE A 6 -1.26 5.78 2.00
C PHE A 6 0.13 6.26 2.42
N PRO A 7 0.37 7.58 2.47
CA PRO A 7 1.64 8.13 2.95
C PRO A 7 1.91 7.73 4.40
N CYS A 8 3.19 7.50 4.74
CA CYS A 8 3.60 7.09 6.07
C CYS A 8 5.02 7.55 6.37
N ASN A 9 5.25 8.13 7.55
CA ASN A 9 6.57 8.64 7.95
C ASN A 9 7.35 7.70 8.89
N GLN A 10 6.84 6.50 9.17
CA GLN A 10 7.42 5.58 10.15
C GLN A 10 8.73 4.92 9.68
N PHE A 11 9.11 5.08 8.41
CA PHE A 11 10.26 4.41 7.81
C PHE A 11 11.32 5.44 7.41
N GLY A 12 12.32 5.63 8.29
CA GLY A 12 13.46 6.51 8.04
C GLY A 12 13.11 7.99 7.89
N GLY A 13 11.92 8.42 8.30
CA GLY A 13 11.50 9.82 8.14
C GLY A 13 11.34 10.27 6.68
N GLN A 14 11.06 9.34 5.76
CA GLN A 14 11.03 9.60 4.31
C GLN A 14 9.78 10.34 3.82
N GLU A 15 8.80 10.61 4.70
CA GLU A 15 7.56 11.34 4.38
C GLU A 15 7.25 12.44 5.43
N PRO A 16 8.17 13.43 5.59
CA PRO A 16 8.09 14.40 6.69
C PRO A 16 7.01 15.48 6.49
N GLY A 17 6.57 15.71 5.24
CA GLY A 17 5.59 16.75 4.91
C GLY A 17 4.20 16.54 5.52
N ASN A 18 3.37 17.58 5.50
CA ASN A 18 1.94 17.47 5.80
C ASN A 18 1.16 16.90 4.59
N ASN A 19 -0.13 16.63 4.78
CA ASN A 19 -0.95 15.97 3.75
C ASN A 19 -0.99 16.78 2.44
N GLU A 20 -1.13 18.11 2.53
CA GLU A 20 -1.18 18.99 1.37
C GLU A 20 0.14 18.94 0.57
N GLN A 21 1.28 19.03 1.27
CA GLN A 21 2.61 18.93 0.67
C GLN A 21 2.86 17.58 0.01
N ILE A 22 2.40 16.50 0.63
CA ILE A 22 2.57 15.14 0.09
C ILE A 22 1.77 14.99 -1.21
N VAL A 23 0.51 15.42 -1.22
CA VAL A 23 -0.34 15.38 -2.42
C VAL A 23 0.27 16.23 -3.53
N GLU A 24 0.66 17.48 -3.22
CA GLU A 24 1.30 18.37 -4.20
C GLU A 24 2.56 17.75 -4.77
N PHE A 25 3.46 17.23 -3.92
CA PHE A 25 4.69 16.59 -4.34
C PHE A 25 4.42 15.38 -5.25
N ALA A 26 3.54 14.46 -4.85
CA ALA A 26 3.28 13.25 -5.63
C ALA A 26 2.59 13.55 -6.98
N CYS A 27 1.63 14.47 -7.01
CA CYS A 27 0.93 14.86 -8.23
C CYS A 27 1.82 15.66 -9.19
N THR A 28 2.70 16.53 -8.68
CA THR A 28 3.56 17.36 -9.55
C THR A 28 4.84 16.64 -9.98
N ARG A 29 5.54 16.01 -9.04
CA ARG A 29 6.86 15.39 -9.28
C ARG A 29 6.75 14.03 -9.96
N PHE A 30 5.77 13.24 -9.57
CA PHE A 30 5.59 11.85 -10.02
C PHE A 30 4.36 11.67 -10.91
N LYS A 31 3.56 12.72 -11.12
CA LYS A 31 2.35 12.68 -11.93
C LYS A 31 1.42 11.53 -11.50
N ALA A 32 1.24 11.39 -10.18
CA ALA A 32 0.30 10.42 -9.64
C ALA A 32 -1.12 10.77 -10.11
N GLU A 33 -1.79 9.79 -10.73
CA GLU A 33 -3.17 9.89 -11.23
C GLU A 33 -4.15 9.07 -10.38
N TYR A 34 -3.69 8.56 -9.24
CA TYR A 34 -4.45 7.71 -8.33
C TYR A 34 -4.65 8.40 -6.97
N PRO A 35 -5.69 8.00 -6.20
CA PRO A 35 -5.96 8.57 -4.88
C PRO A 35 -4.76 8.48 -3.92
N ILE A 36 -4.40 9.62 -3.36
CA ILE A 36 -3.44 9.76 -2.25
C ILE A 36 -4.25 10.18 -1.04
N PHE A 37 -4.21 9.35 0.01
CA PHE A 37 -4.93 9.59 1.25
C PHE A 37 -4.08 10.40 2.22
N ASP A 38 -4.71 10.80 3.33
CA ASP A 38 -4.02 11.37 4.47
C ASP A 38 -2.92 10.45 4.99
N LYS A 39 -1.87 11.06 5.55
CA LYS A 39 -0.78 10.33 6.18
C LYS A 39 -1.29 9.49 7.36
N VAL A 40 -0.88 8.23 7.40
CA VAL A 40 -1.29 7.28 8.44
C VAL A 40 -0.10 6.52 9.03
N ASP A 41 -0.29 6.05 10.26
CA ASP A 41 0.57 5.05 10.86
C ASP A 41 0.15 3.65 10.39
N VAL A 42 1.13 2.84 9.99
CA VAL A 42 0.89 1.48 9.49
C VAL A 42 1.35 0.41 10.48
N ASN A 43 2.11 0.81 11.50
CA ASN A 43 2.60 0.00 12.60
C ASN A 43 2.35 0.69 13.95
N GLY A 44 2.47 -0.07 15.05
CA GLY A 44 2.29 0.43 16.42
C GLY A 44 0.83 0.59 16.84
N GLU A 45 0.63 1.19 18.02
CA GLU A 45 -0.69 1.34 18.66
C GLU A 45 -1.66 2.18 17.82
N ASN A 46 -1.13 3.21 17.15
CA ASN A 46 -1.87 4.12 16.29
C ASN A 46 -2.09 3.60 14.86
N THR A 47 -1.80 2.32 14.58
CA THR A 47 -2.00 1.74 13.24
C THR A 47 -3.42 2.04 12.75
N ALA A 48 -3.55 2.62 11.56
CA ALA A 48 -4.83 2.89 10.94
C ALA A 48 -5.65 1.59 10.76
N PRO A 49 -6.99 1.61 10.91
CA PRO A 49 -7.82 0.41 10.83
C PRO A 49 -7.62 -0.42 9.55
N VAL A 50 -7.45 0.25 8.40
CA VAL A 50 -7.16 -0.41 7.12
C VAL A 50 -5.87 -1.25 7.20
N TYR A 51 -4.80 -0.73 7.80
CA TYR A 51 -3.55 -1.48 7.96
C TYR A 51 -3.65 -2.56 9.04
N LYS A 52 -4.50 -2.41 10.06
CA LYS A 52 -4.79 -3.53 10.99
C LYS A 52 -5.40 -4.70 10.23
N PHE A 53 -6.38 -4.43 9.36
CA PHE A 53 -7.03 -5.44 8.53
C PHE A 53 -6.08 -6.08 7.49
N LEU A 54 -5.32 -5.26 6.75
CA LEU A 54 -4.41 -5.74 5.72
C LEU A 54 -3.31 -6.64 6.31
N LYS A 55 -2.72 -6.22 7.44
CA LYS A 55 -1.68 -6.98 8.13
C LYS A 55 -2.20 -8.30 8.70
N SER A 56 -3.39 -8.31 9.33
CA SER A 56 -3.96 -9.53 9.91
C SER A 56 -4.32 -10.59 8.86
N SER A 57 -4.69 -10.17 7.64
CA SER A 57 -5.10 -11.07 6.56
C SER A 57 -3.93 -11.79 5.89
N LYS A 58 -2.77 -11.14 5.78
CA LYS A 58 -1.55 -11.68 5.13
C LYS A 58 -0.29 -11.39 5.96
N GLY A 59 -0.37 -11.73 7.25
CA GLY A 59 0.76 -11.72 8.17
C GLY A 59 1.67 -12.93 7.95
N GLY A 60 2.98 -12.75 8.12
CA GLY A 60 3.93 -13.87 8.10
C GLY A 60 4.07 -14.52 9.48
N PHE A 61 4.70 -15.70 9.53
CA PHE A 61 5.01 -16.39 10.80
C PHE A 61 5.88 -15.56 11.77
N LEU A 62 6.63 -14.58 11.26
CA LEU A 62 7.52 -13.68 12.03
C LEU A 62 6.85 -12.32 12.34
N GLY A 63 5.52 -12.31 12.41
CA GLY A 63 4.71 -11.12 12.66
C GLY A 63 4.21 -10.45 11.38
N ASP A 64 3.25 -9.54 11.56
CA ASP A 64 2.48 -8.93 10.49
C ASP A 64 2.94 -7.51 10.14
N SER A 65 3.91 -6.94 10.88
CA SER A 65 4.35 -5.56 10.72
C SER A 65 4.81 -5.23 9.29
N ILE A 66 4.50 -4.02 8.82
CA ILE A 66 5.05 -3.47 7.57
C ILE A 66 6.54 -3.23 7.77
N LYS A 67 7.38 -3.75 6.87
CA LYS A 67 8.84 -3.74 7.04
C LYS A 67 9.50 -2.47 6.51
N TRP A 68 8.94 -1.88 5.44
CA TRP A 68 9.45 -0.66 4.84
C TRP A 68 8.40 0.00 3.92
N ASN A 69 8.73 1.19 3.42
CA ASN A 69 8.00 1.90 2.37
C ASN A 69 7.72 1.00 1.14
N PHE A 70 6.63 1.29 0.43
CA PHE A 70 6.20 0.56 -0.76
C PHE A 70 5.90 -0.94 -0.53
N SER A 71 5.47 -1.34 0.67
CA SER A 71 4.78 -2.63 0.83
C SER A 71 3.42 -2.57 0.12
N LYS A 72 3.07 -3.58 -0.68
CA LYS A 72 1.83 -3.59 -1.47
C LYS A 72 0.89 -4.69 -1.02
N PHE A 73 -0.41 -4.44 -1.13
CA PHE A 73 -1.45 -5.45 -0.91
C PHE A 73 -2.35 -5.50 -2.14
N LEU A 74 -2.73 -6.70 -2.56
CA LEU A 74 -3.75 -6.90 -3.57
C LEU A 74 -5.04 -7.32 -2.86
N VAL A 75 -6.09 -6.54 -3.07
CA VAL A 75 -7.43 -6.77 -2.52
C VAL A 75 -8.39 -7.00 -3.69
N ASP A 76 -9.23 -8.03 -3.61
CA ASP A 76 -10.24 -8.32 -4.64
C ASP A 76 -11.47 -7.41 -4.51
N LYS A 77 -12.42 -7.55 -5.44
CA LYS A 77 -13.63 -6.72 -5.48
C LYS A 77 -14.61 -7.04 -4.33
N GLU A 78 -14.47 -8.21 -3.71
CA GLU A 78 -15.21 -8.63 -2.51
C GLU A 78 -14.56 -8.11 -1.22
N GLY A 79 -13.37 -7.50 -1.30
CA GLY A 79 -12.64 -6.95 -0.17
C GLY A 79 -11.69 -7.94 0.51
N HIS A 80 -11.46 -9.13 -0.06
CA HIS A 80 -10.48 -10.08 0.50
C HIS A 80 -9.06 -9.71 0.10
N VAL A 81 -8.14 -9.81 1.05
CA VAL A 81 -6.71 -9.62 0.79
C VAL A 81 -6.17 -10.87 0.11
N VAL A 82 -5.92 -10.77 -1.20
CA VAL A 82 -5.44 -11.85 -2.05
C VAL A 82 -3.96 -12.14 -1.78
N ASP A 83 -3.15 -11.08 -1.72
CA ASP A 83 -1.71 -11.21 -1.51
C ASP A 83 -1.07 -9.96 -0.90
N ARG A 84 0.17 -10.12 -0.42
CA ARG A 84 1.03 -9.07 0.14
C ARG A 84 2.42 -9.17 -0.47
N TYR A 85 2.88 -8.06 -1.05
CA TYR A 85 4.16 -7.99 -1.75
C TYR A 85 5.17 -7.13 -0.99
N ALA A 86 6.43 -7.57 -1.00
CA ALA A 86 7.52 -6.87 -0.35
C ALA A 86 7.82 -5.51 -1.03
N PRO A 87 8.46 -4.57 -0.31
CA PRO A 87 9.01 -3.35 -0.88
C PRO A 87 9.82 -3.55 -2.16
N THR A 88 10.61 -4.63 -2.22
CA THR A 88 11.48 -5.00 -3.34
C THR A 88 10.76 -5.66 -4.51
N THR A 89 9.51 -6.09 -4.34
CA THR A 89 8.72 -6.65 -5.45
C THR A 89 8.38 -5.54 -6.45
N SER A 90 8.76 -5.75 -7.70
CA SER A 90 8.43 -4.84 -8.81
C SER A 90 6.91 -4.78 -9.02
N PRO A 91 6.29 -3.60 -9.17
CA PRO A 91 4.87 -3.51 -9.49
C PRO A 91 4.48 -4.27 -10.78
N LEU A 92 5.36 -4.31 -11.77
CA LEU A 92 5.09 -5.00 -13.04
C LEU A 92 4.99 -6.52 -12.87
N SER A 93 5.69 -7.12 -11.91
CA SER A 93 5.54 -8.57 -11.66
C SER A 93 4.20 -8.93 -11.01
N ILE A 94 3.45 -7.94 -10.51
CA ILE A 94 2.13 -8.12 -9.87
C ILE A 94 1.01 -8.15 -10.93
N GLU A 95 1.27 -7.71 -12.17
CA GLU A 95 0.26 -7.61 -13.24
C GLU A 95 -0.48 -8.93 -13.47
N LYS A 96 0.24 -10.06 -13.45
CA LYS A 96 -0.36 -11.39 -13.61
C LYS A 96 -1.42 -11.69 -12.55
N ASP A 97 -1.14 -11.34 -11.29
CA ASP A 97 -2.06 -11.58 -10.18
C ASP A 97 -3.26 -10.63 -10.26
N ILE A 98 -3.03 -9.38 -10.66
CA ILE A 98 -4.11 -8.41 -10.92
C ILE A 98 -5.04 -8.91 -12.03
N LYS A 99 -4.50 -9.33 -13.18
CA LYS A 99 -5.29 -9.90 -14.29
C LYS A 99 -6.12 -11.10 -13.84
N LYS A 100 -5.52 -11.98 -13.03
CA LYS A 100 -6.20 -13.13 -12.45
C LYS A 100 -7.40 -12.71 -11.57
N VAL A 101 -7.23 -11.74 -10.69
CA VAL A 101 -8.31 -11.25 -9.81
C VAL A 101 -9.40 -10.50 -10.60
N LEU A 102 -9.03 -9.82 -11.68
CA LEU A 102 -9.98 -9.17 -12.60
C LEU A 102 -10.70 -10.15 -13.53
N GLY A 103 -10.29 -11.43 -13.58
CA GLY A 103 -10.85 -12.41 -14.51
C GLY A 103 -10.52 -12.14 -15.98
N VAL A 104 -9.43 -11.39 -16.24
CA VAL A 104 -8.96 -11.12 -17.60
C VAL A 104 -7.90 -12.16 -17.95
N SER A 105 -8.14 -12.95 -19.00
CA SER A 105 -7.14 -13.90 -19.52
C SER A 105 -5.85 -13.18 -19.91
N ALA A 106 -4.71 -13.83 -19.64
CA ALA A 106 -3.37 -13.28 -19.87
C ALA A 106 -3.12 -12.88 -21.33
#